data_AF-A0A674JVG6-F1
#
_entry.id   AF-A0A674JVG6-F1
#
_cell.length_a   1.000
_cell.length_b   1.000
_cell.length_c   1.000
_cell.angle_alpha   90.00
_cell.angle_beta   90.00
_cell.angle_gamma   90.00
#
_symmetry.space_group_name_H-M   'P 1'
#
loop_
_entity.id
_entity.type
_entity.pdbx_description
1 polymer ?
#
loop_
_entity_poly.entity_id
_entity_poly.type
_entity_poly.pdbx_seq_one_letter_code
_entity_poly.pdbx_strand_id
1 'polypeptide(L)'
;MQLLKALWALAGAAICCFLIFVIHSQFLKEGQLAAGTCEIVTLDRDSSQPRRTIARQTARCACRKGQIAGTTRARPACVDARIIKTKQWCEMLPCLEGEGCDLLINKSGWTCTQPGGRIKTTTVSYFPFVPPYL
;
A
#
# COMPACT_ATOMS: atom_id res chain seq x y z
N MET A 1 30.04 -49.20 -1.81
CA MET A 1 29.27 -48.52 -0.72
C MET A 1 29.48 -47.00 -0.63
N GLN A 2 30.62 -46.43 -1.06
CA GLN A 2 30.85 -44.98 -1.02
C GLN A 2 30.08 -44.19 -2.11
N LEU A 3 29.96 -44.76 -3.32
CA LEU A 3 29.24 -44.13 -4.43
C LEU A 3 27.74 -43.89 -4.15
N LEU A 4 27.09 -44.80 -3.41
CA LEU A 4 25.69 -44.66 -3.04
C LEU A 4 25.51 -43.49 -2.06
N LYS A 5 26.39 -43.35 -1.07
CA LYS A 5 26.36 -42.23 -0.10
C LYS A 5 26.60 -40.88 -0.78
N ALA A 6 27.52 -40.83 -1.75
CA ALA A 6 27.76 -39.62 -2.54
C ALA A 6 26.53 -39.25 -3.38
N LEU A 7 25.83 -40.23 -3.95
CA LEU A 7 24.62 -40.00 -4.74
C LEU A 7 23.48 -39.41 -3.88
N TRP A 8 23.26 -39.97 -2.69
CA TRP A 8 22.26 -39.45 -1.74
C TRP A 8 22.60 -38.06 -1.21
N ALA A 9 23.88 -37.76 -0.98
CA ALA A 9 24.33 -36.43 -0.56
C ALA A 9 24.13 -35.36 -1.66
N LEU A 10 24.43 -35.70 -2.92
CA LEU A 10 24.20 -34.83 -4.06
C LEU A 10 22.71 -34.58 -4.32
N ALA A 11 21.87 -35.61 -4.18
CA ALA A 11 20.42 -35.47 -4.30
C ALA A 11 19.85 -34.54 -3.21
N GLY A 12 20.30 -34.70 -1.95
CA GLY A 12 19.89 -33.82 -0.84
C GLY A 12 20.32 -32.36 -1.05
N ALA A 13 21.55 -32.13 -1.52
CA ALA A 13 22.03 -30.79 -1.84
C ALA A 13 21.24 -30.13 -2.99
N ALA A 14 20.94 -30.89 -4.05
CA ALA A 14 20.14 -30.39 -5.17
C ALA A 14 18.72 -30.01 -4.75
N ILE A 15 18.05 -30.85 -3.95
CA ILE A 15 16.71 -30.58 -3.42
C ILE A 15 16.73 -29.34 -2.52
N CYS A 16 17.72 -29.22 -1.64
CA CYS A 16 17.87 -28.05 -0.77
C CYS A 16 18.05 -26.76 -1.58
N CYS A 17 18.92 -26.78 -2.60
CA CYS A 17 19.12 -25.63 -3.49
C CYS A 17 17.84 -25.25 -4.25
N PHE A 18 17.08 -26.23 -4.74
CA PHE A 18 15.79 -25.99 -5.40
C PHE A 18 14.77 -25.35 -4.45
N LEU A 19 14.66 -25.85 -3.21
CA LEU A 19 13.75 -25.28 -2.22
C LEU A 19 14.13 -23.84 -1.87
N ILE A 20 15.41 -23.55 -1.68
CA ILE A 20 15.90 -22.18 -1.44
C ILE A 20 15.56 -21.27 -2.62
N PHE A 21 15.77 -21.73 -3.86
CA PHE A 21 15.47 -20.97 -5.06
C PHE A 21 13.96 -20.67 -5.19
N VAL A 22 13.11 -21.66 -4.90
CA VAL A 22 11.65 -21.49 -4.88
C VAL A 22 11.22 -20.47 -3.82
N ILE A 23 11.74 -20.57 -2.59
CA ILE A 23 11.43 -19.62 -1.52
C ILE A 23 11.88 -18.20 -1.90
N HIS A 24 13.07 -18.04 -2.46
CA HIS A 24 13.58 -16.74 -2.91
C HIS A 24 12.72 -16.15 -4.05
N SER A 25 12.31 -16.99 -5.00
CA SER A 25 11.45 -16.58 -6.11
C SER A 25 10.05 -16.17 -5.67
N GLN A 26 9.48 -16.86 -4.67
CA GLN A 26 8.18 -16.52 -4.08
C GLN A 26 8.26 -15.18 -3.33
N PHE A 27 9.36 -14.95 -2.61
CA PHE A 27 9.59 -13.69 -1.90
C PHE A 27 9.78 -12.50 -2.86
N LEU A 28 10.48 -12.70 -3.98
CA LEU A 28 10.59 -11.68 -5.02
C LEU A 28 9.23 -11.36 -5.67
N LYS A 29 8.40 -12.38 -5.90
CA LYS A 29 7.08 -12.21 -6.54
C LYS A 29 6.12 -11.37 -5.70
N GLU A 30 6.14 -11.52 -4.38
CA GLU A 30 5.32 -10.70 -3.48
C GLU A 30 5.70 -9.21 -3.46
N GLY A 31 6.90 -8.86 -3.94
CA GLY A 31 7.43 -7.49 -3.98
C GLY A 31 7.43 -6.80 -5.35
N GLN A 32 7.15 -7.52 -6.45
CA GLN A 32 7.23 -6.95 -7.80
C GLN A 32 5.90 -6.35 -8.26
N LEU A 33 5.49 -5.25 -7.64
CA LEU A 33 4.54 -4.32 -8.25
C LEU A 33 5.23 -3.56 -9.39
N ALA A 34 4.54 -3.36 -10.51
CA ALA A 34 5.06 -2.54 -11.59
C ALA A 34 5.30 -1.10 -11.12
N ALA A 35 6.39 -0.48 -11.57
CA ALA A 35 6.75 0.86 -11.11
C ALA A 35 5.70 1.92 -11.52
N GLY A 36 4.99 2.44 -10.52
CA GLY A 36 3.87 3.37 -10.62
C GLY A 36 2.51 2.78 -10.25
N THR A 37 2.44 1.52 -9.82
CA THR A 37 1.16 0.86 -9.48
C THR A 37 0.92 0.72 -7.99
N CYS A 38 -0.36 0.82 -7.61
CA CYS A 38 -0.85 0.51 -6.28
C CYS A 38 -1.93 -0.57 -6.36
N GLU A 39 -1.86 -1.55 -5.46
CA GLU A 39 -2.83 -2.64 -5.35
C GLU A 39 -3.39 -2.70 -3.93
N ILE A 40 -4.70 -2.90 -3.80
CA ILE A 40 -5.37 -3.04 -2.50
C ILE A 40 -5.18 -4.48 -2.03
N VAL A 41 -4.51 -4.67 -0.90
CA VAL A 41 -4.21 -5.99 -0.33
C VAL A 41 -5.29 -6.43 0.65
N THR A 42 -5.78 -5.51 1.47
CA THR A 42 -6.87 -5.79 2.41
C THR A 42 -7.87 -4.64 2.46
N LEU A 43 -9.14 -5.01 2.53
CA LEU A 43 -10.25 -4.10 2.75
C LEU A 43 -11.07 -4.63 3.92
N ASP A 44 -11.02 -3.93 5.04
CA ASP A 44 -11.78 -4.22 6.24
C ASP A 44 -12.86 -3.16 6.45
N ARG A 45 -14.07 -3.59 6.79
CA ARG A 45 -15.23 -2.73 7.01
C ARG A 45 -15.88 -3.10 8.32
N ASP A 46 -15.81 -2.17 9.27
CA ASP A 46 -16.44 -2.31 10.56
C ASP A 46 -17.70 -1.41 10.62
N SER A 47 -18.86 -2.07 10.73
CA SER A 47 -20.17 -1.44 10.91
C SER A 47 -20.75 -1.67 12.31
N SER A 48 -19.93 -2.08 13.28
CA SER A 48 -20.35 -2.31 14.66
C SER A 48 -20.97 -1.09 15.34
N GLN A 49 -20.61 0.12 14.88
CA GLN A 49 -21.20 1.38 15.36
C GLN A 49 -22.35 1.85 14.45
N PRO A 50 -23.59 1.98 14.95
CA PRO A 50 -24.75 2.30 14.11
C PRO A 50 -24.70 3.69 13.46
N ARG A 51 -23.91 4.63 14.01
CA ARG A 51 -23.72 5.98 13.47
C ARG A 51 -22.43 6.15 12.65
N ARG A 52 -21.55 5.15 12.62
CA ARG A 52 -20.22 5.27 12.01
C ARG A 52 -19.76 3.95 11.40
N THR A 53 -19.51 3.96 10.10
CA THR A 53 -18.80 2.87 9.43
C THR A 53 -17.32 3.23 9.33
N ILE A 54 -16.45 2.37 9.82
CA ILE A 54 -15.00 2.51 9.68
C ILE A 54 -14.56 1.59 8.54
N ALA A 55 -13.99 2.17 7.48
CA ALA A 55 -13.40 1.40 6.39
C ALA A 55 -11.87 1.53 6.48
N ARG A 56 -11.18 0.40 6.65
CA ARG A 56 -9.72 0.31 6.63
C ARG A 56 -9.28 -0.33 5.32
N GLN A 57 -8.47 0.39 4.56
CA GLN A 57 -7.86 -0.08 3.32
C GLN A 57 -6.36 -0.16 3.51
N THR A 58 -5.79 -1.33 3.23
CA THR A 58 -4.34 -1.51 3.13
C THR A 58 -3.99 -1.71 1.67
N ALA A 59 -3.10 -0.88 1.15
CA ALA A 59 -2.61 -0.98 -0.22
C ALA A 59 -1.09 -1.14 -0.21
N ARG A 60 -0.58 -1.97 -1.13
CA ARG A 60 0.84 -2.02 -1.48
C ARG A 60 1.04 -1.13 -2.71
N CYS A 61 2.02 -0.22 -2.65
CA CYS A 61 2.32 0.71 -3.74
C CYS A 61 3.80 0.63 -4.10
N ALA A 62 4.11 0.52 -5.39
CA ALA A 62 5.46 0.71 -5.92
C ALA A 62 5.51 2.04 -6.68
N CYS A 63 5.95 3.11 -6.03
CA CYS A 63 6.00 4.43 -6.65
C CYS A 63 7.38 4.73 -7.25
N ARG A 64 7.40 5.56 -8.31
CA ARG A 64 8.64 6.00 -8.96
C ARG A 64 9.40 7.00 -8.07
N LYS A 65 10.67 7.23 -8.37
CA LYS A 65 11.48 8.24 -7.67
C LYS A 65 10.79 9.62 -7.75
N GLY A 66 10.58 10.25 -6.60
CA GLY A 66 9.85 11.53 -6.49
C GLY A 66 8.35 11.39 -6.24
N GLN A 67 7.81 10.17 -6.35
CA GLN A 67 6.42 9.86 -6.00
C GLN A 67 6.34 9.08 -4.68
N ILE A 68 5.19 9.16 -4.04
CA ILE A 68 4.87 8.46 -2.80
C ILE A 68 3.43 7.94 -2.86
N ALA A 69 3.12 6.90 -2.08
CA ALA A 69 1.77 6.40 -1.93
C ALA A 69 0.86 7.50 -1.36
N GLY A 70 -0.27 7.72 -2.02
CA GLY A 70 -1.33 8.62 -1.63
C GLY A 70 -2.67 8.10 -2.12
N THR A 71 -3.64 9.00 -2.26
CA THR A 71 -4.99 8.66 -2.68
C THR A 71 -5.47 9.58 -3.77
N THR A 72 -6.10 9.01 -4.80
CA THR A 72 -6.73 9.75 -5.89
C THR A 72 -8.07 9.10 -6.19
N ARG A 73 -9.15 9.89 -6.22
CA ARG A 73 -10.52 9.42 -6.46
C ARG A 73 -10.93 8.23 -5.58
N ALA A 74 -10.70 8.35 -4.27
CA ALA A 74 -10.97 7.33 -3.27
C ALA A 74 -10.28 5.96 -3.53
N ARG A 75 -9.17 5.95 -4.28
CA ARG A 75 -8.34 4.77 -4.56
C ARG A 75 -6.87 5.05 -4.25
N PRO A 76 -6.07 4.03 -3.89
CA PRO A 76 -4.64 4.21 -3.68
C PRO A 76 -3.94 4.54 -5.01
N ALA A 77 -3.04 5.52 -4.98
CA ALA A 77 -2.31 5.98 -6.16
C ALA A 77 -0.92 6.51 -5.79
N CYS A 78 -0.01 6.56 -6.76
CA CYS A 78 1.28 7.24 -6.59
C CYS A 78 1.14 8.72 -6.93
N VAL A 79 1.44 9.58 -5.97
CA VAL A 79 1.31 11.04 -6.06
C VAL A 79 2.65 11.72 -5.84
N ASP A 80 2.78 12.99 -6.20
CA ASP A 80 4.02 13.74 -5.97
C ASP A 80 4.32 13.85 -4.47
N ALA A 81 5.56 13.53 -4.07
CA ALA A 81 6.00 13.61 -2.69
C ALA A 81 5.84 15.02 -2.08
N ARG A 82 5.83 16.07 -2.90
CA ARG A 82 5.58 17.46 -2.49
C ARG A 82 4.22 17.62 -1.85
N ILE A 83 3.18 16.93 -2.33
CA ILE A 83 1.81 17.02 -1.81
C ILE A 83 1.78 16.59 -0.34
N ILE A 84 2.45 15.48 -0.02
CA ILE A 84 2.55 14.95 1.34
C ILE A 84 3.44 15.84 2.22
N LYS A 85 4.59 16.31 1.69
CA LYS A 85 5.51 17.19 2.42
C LYS A 85 4.87 18.53 2.81
N THR A 86 4.09 19.11 1.89
CA THR A 86 3.38 20.38 2.11
C THR A 86 2.03 20.21 2.79
N LYS A 87 1.58 18.96 3.00
CA LYS A 87 0.28 18.59 3.55
C LYS A 87 -0.90 19.17 2.76
N GLN A 88 -0.73 19.31 1.44
CA GLN A 88 -1.74 19.82 0.50
C GLN A 88 -2.64 18.70 0.01
N TRP A 89 -3.32 18.01 0.94
CA TRP A 89 -4.02 16.75 0.67
C TRP A 89 -5.08 16.83 -0.45
N CYS A 90 -5.64 18.00 -0.75
CA CYS A 90 -6.61 18.15 -1.84
C CYS A 90 -5.95 18.21 -3.23
N GLU A 91 -4.65 18.50 -3.34
CA GLU A 91 -3.93 18.50 -4.62
C GLU A 91 -3.84 17.09 -5.25
N MET A 92 -3.91 16.02 -4.45
CA MET A 92 -3.97 14.64 -4.97
C MET A 92 -5.35 14.21 -5.48
N LEU A 93 -6.36 15.11 -5.41
CA LEU A 93 -7.75 14.84 -5.79
C LEU A 93 -8.31 13.57 -5.12
N PRO A 94 -8.37 13.52 -3.77
CA PRO A 94 -8.69 12.28 -3.06
C PRO A 94 -10.19 11.94 -3.08
N CYS A 95 -11.05 12.91 -3.36
CA CYS A 95 -12.50 12.75 -3.38
C CYS A 95 -13.03 12.30 -4.75
N LEU A 96 -14.26 11.78 -4.80
CA LEU A 96 -14.92 11.41 -6.05
C LEU A 96 -15.38 12.64 -6.83
N GLU A 97 -15.72 12.46 -8.11
CA GLU A 97 -16.29 13.54 -8.92
C GLU A 97 -17.60 14.04 -8.30
N GLY A 98 -17.71 15.37 -8.13
CA GLY A 98 -18.85 16.01 -7.48
C GLY A 98 -18.78 16.06 -5.94
N GLU A 99 -17.74 15.52 -5.30
CA GLU A 99 -17.47 15.73 -3.88
C GLU A 99 -16.55 16.95 -3.67
N GLY A 100 -16.83 17.79 -2.66
CA GLY A 100 -15.93 18.87 -2.24
C GLY A 100 -14.78 18.34 -1.38
N CYS A 101 -13.55 18.82 -1.59
CA CYS A 101 -12.40 18.48 -0.77
C CYS A 101 -11.98 19.64 0.12
N ASP A 102 -11.91 19.41 1.43
CA ASP A 102 -11.41 20.37 2.40
C ASP A 102 -10.29 19.77 3.25
N LEU A 103 -9.31 20.59 3.62
CA LEU A 103 -8.23 20.17 4.52
C LEU A 103 -8.70 20.21 5.98
N LEU A 104 -8.29 19.23 6.76
CA LEU A 104 -8.45 19.29 8.21
C LEU A 104 -7.64 20.47 8.79
N ILE A 105 -8.18 21.14 9.82
CA ILE A 105 -7.58 22.32 10.45
C ILE A 105 -6.14 22.06 10.92
N ASN A 106 -5.88 20.88 11.46
CA ASN A 106 -4.56 20.45 11.93
C ASN A 106 -3.64 19.91 10.82
N LYS A 107 -4.08 19.98 9.55
CA LYS A 107 -3.41 19.40 8.37
C LYS A 107 -3.11 17.91 8.52
N SER A 108 -3.84 17.18 9.36
CA SER A 108 -3.65 15.73 9.53
C SER A 108 -4.40 14.89 8.49
N GLY A 109 -5.04 15.51 7.50
CA GLY A 109 -5.81 14.84 6.47
C GLY A 109 -6.83 15.76 5.81
N TRP A 110 -7.92 15.17 5.31
CA TRP A 110 -8.92 15.86 4.50
C TRP A 110 -10.34 15.34 4.77
N THR A 111 -11.33 16.09 4.30
CA THR A 111 -12.74 15.70 4.26
C THR A 111 -13.27 15.74 2.84
N CYS A 112 -14.07 14.75 2.48
CA CYS A 112 -14.84 14.72 1.25
C CYS A 112 -16.32 14.93 1.58
N THR A 113 -16.90 16.02 1.08
CA THR A 113 -18.28 16.41 1.33
C THR A 113 -19.15 16.03 0.13
N GLN A 114 -20.11 15.14 0.35
CA GLN A 114 -21.04 14.72 -0.70
C GLN A 114 -22.18 15.73 -0.86
N PRO A 115 -22.77 15.88 -2.06
CA PRO A 115 -23.92 16.77 -2.29
C PRO A 115 -25.13 16.51 -1.36
N GLY A 116 -25.25 15.30 -0.81
CA GLY A 116 -26.27 14.92 0.18
C GLY A 116 -25.90 15.20 1.65
N GLY A 117 -24.89 16.03 1.93
CA GLY A 117 -24.48 16.41 3.28
C GLY A 117 -23.65 15.36 4.04
N ARG A 118 -23.39 14.19 3.45
CA ARG A 118 -22.53 13.16 4.05
C ARG A 118 -21.07 13.59 3.95
N ILE A 119 -20.39 13.64 5.09
CA ILE A 119 -18.97 13.99 5.18
C ILE A 119 -18.15 12.72 5.44
N LYS A 120 -17.11 12.50 4.65
CA LYS A 120 -16.11 11.45 4.85
C LYS A 120 -14.80 12.08 5.31
N THR A 121 -14.38 11.80 6.54
CA THR A 121 -13.10 12.30 7.06
C THR A 121 -12.02 11.24 6.92
N THR A 122 -10.90 11.61 6.31
CA THR A 122 -9.71 10.76 6.23
C THR A 122 -8.57 11.41 7.01
N THR A 123 -8.01 10.69 7.96
CA THR A 123 -6.85 11.11 8.74
C THR A 123 -5.64 10.25 8.39
N VAL A 124 -4.48 10.87 8.23
CA VAL A 124 -3.22 10.17 8.00
C VAL A 124 -2.53 9.99 9.35
N SER A 125 -2.54 8.76 9.86
CA SER A 125 -1.70 8.38 11.00
C SER A 125 -0.29 8.12 10.48
N TYR A 126 0.63 9.06 10.75
CA TYR A 126 2.08 9.00 10.57
C TYR A 126 2.56 7.87 9.64
N PHE A 127 2.86 8.18 8.37
CA PHE A 127 3.60 7.25 7.54
C PHE A 127 4.95 6.99 8.25
N PRO A 128 5.26 5.76 8.70
CA PRO A 128 6.66 5.44 8.88
C PRO A 128 7.23 5.53 7.46
N PHE A 129 7.96 6.61 7.17
CA PHE A 129 8.84 6.67 6.01
C PHE A 129 9.87 5.56 6.24
N VAL A 130 9.51 4.32 5.93
CA VAL A 130 10.46 3.24 5.70
C VAL A 130 10.61 3.22 4.19
N PRO A 131 11.55 3.98 3.61
CA PRO A 131 12.03 3.58 2.30
C PRO A 131 12.50 2.12 2.43
N PRO A 132 12.17 1.21 1.51
CA PRO A 132 12.72 -0.15 1.51
C PRO A 132 14.25 -0.21 1.31
N TYR A 133 14.95 0.93 1.41
CA TYR A 133 16.37 1.10 1.14
C TYR A 133 16.99 2.18 2.04
N LEU A 134 16.90 1.98 3.36
CA LEU A 134 17.93 2.40 4.32
C LEU A 134 18.21 1.27 5.28
#